data_AF-A0A6G6X176-F1
#
_entry.id   AF-A0A6G6X176-F1
#
_cell.length_a   1.000
_cell.length_b   1.000
_cell.length_c   1.000
_cell.angle_alpha   90.00
_cell.angle_beta   90.00
_cell.angle_gamma   90.00
#
_symmetry.space_group_name_H-M   'P 1'
#
loop_
_entity.id
_entity.type
_entity.pdbx_description
1 polymer ?
#
loop_
_entity_poly.entity_id
_entity_poly.type
_entity_poly.pdbx_seq_one_letter_code
_entity_poly.pdbx_strand_id
1 'polypeptide(L)'
;MAHITRGSVWYAIEKDPIAAAAMECKSKVLIMVQKKLKEKGWTQAEAAKHLKTDQPRISDLMNGNISNFSIDMLLGFLDRLGRPA
;
A
#
# COMPACT_ATOMS: atom_id res chain seq x y z
N MET A 1 -19.55 -9.65 -15.92
CA MET A 1 -20.21 -9.82 -14.61
C MET A 1 -19.20 -9.54 -13.52
N ALA A 2 -19.33 -8.44 -12.78
CA ALA A 2 -18.54 -8.22 -11.58
C ALA A 2 -19.23 -8.95 -10.42
N HIS A 3 -18.60 -10.01 -9.89
CA HIS A 3 -19.02 -10.55 -8.61
C HIS A 3 -18.75 -9.48 -7.55
N ILE A 4 -19.80 -8.80 -7.09
CA ILE A 4 -19.71 -7.89 -5.96
C ILE A 4 -19.70 -8.77 -4.71
N THR A 5 -18.51 -9.05 -4.17
CA THR A 5 -18.38 -9.63 -2.84
C THR A 5 -18.82 -8.58 -1.82
N ARG A 6 -19.96 -8.80 -1.16
CA ARG A 6 -20.32 -8.05 0.04
C ARG A 6 -19.37 -8.49 1.16
N GLY A 7 -18.32 -7.71 1.41
CA GLY A 7 -17.27 -8.05 2.38
C GLY A 7 -15.86 -7.89 1.79
N SER A 8 -14.84 -8.00 2.66
CA SER A 8 -13.44 -7.92 2.25
C SER A 8 -13.00 -9.20 1.54
N VAL A 9 -12.34 -9.05 0.39
CA VAL A 9 -11.84 -10.19 -0.42
C VAL A 9 -10.89 -11.09 0.37
N TRP A 10 -10.19 -10.54 1.35
CA TRP A 10 -9.25 -11.28 2.19
C TRP A 10 -9.94 -12.35 3.01
N TYR A 11 -11.15 -12.08 3.52
CA TYR A 11 -11.95 -13.08 4.23
C TYR A 11 -12.51 -14.18 3.32
N ALA A 12 -12.46 -14.00 2.00
CA ALA A 12 -12.86 -15.02 1.03
C ALA A 12 -11.70 -15.95 0.64
N ILE A 13 -10.45 -15.52 0.78
CA ILE A 13 -9.27 -16.25 0.31
C ILE A 13 -8.33 -16.71 1.43
N GLU A 14 -8.35 -16.03 2.57
CA GLU A 14 -7.53 -16.36 3.74
C GLU A 14 -8.34 -17.17 4.74
N LYS A 15 -7.74 -18.25 5.27
CA LYS A 15 -8.40 -19.16 6.21
C LYS A 15 -8.34 -18.65 7.63
N ASP A 16 -7.25 -17.98 7.98
CA ASP A 16 -7.10 -17.36 9.29
C ASP A 16 -7.74 -15.96 9.31
N PRO A 17 -8.79 -15.72 10.12
CA PRO A 17 -9.43 -14.41 10.20
C PRO A 17 -8.48 -13.28 10.65
N ILE A 18 -7.43 -13.58 11.42
CA ILE A 18 -6.44 -12.58 11.84
C ILE A 18 -5.56 -12.18 10.66
N ALA A 19 -5.04 -13.16 9.91
CA ALA A 19 -4.30 -12.91 8.67
C ALA A 19 -5.17 -12.15 7.64
N ALA A 20 -6.45 -12.49 7.50
CA ALA A 20 -7.38 -11.80 6.61
C ALA A 20 -7.52 -10.31 6.98
N ALA A 21 -7.74 -10.02 8.26
CA ALA A 21 -7.83 -8.66 8.79
C ALA A 21 -6.52 -7.87 8.56
N ALA A 22 -5.37 -8.51 8.78
CA ALA A 22 -4.07 -7.91 8.58
C ALA A 22 -3.86 -7.53 7.10
N MET A 23 -4.19 -8.43 6.17
CA MET A 23 -4.08 -8.17 4.74
C MET A 23 -5.05 -7.11 4.26
N GLU A 24 -6.27 -7.08 4.79
CA GLU A 24 -7.23 -6.00 4.51
C GLU A 24 -6.69 -4.64 4.98
N CYS A 25 -6.17 -4.56 6.20
CA CYS A 25 -5.59 -3.34 6.74
C CYS A 25 -4.41 -2.87 5.88
N LYS A 26 -3.46 -3.77 5.59
CA LYS A 26 -2.31 -3.49 4.71
C LYS A 26 -2.75 -3.00 3.35
N SER A 27 -3.78 -3.60 2.76
CA SER A 27 -4.30 -3.22 1.43
C SER A 27 -4.82 -1.79 1.43
N LYS A 28 -5.60 -1.43 2.46
CA LYS A 28 -6.15 -0.08 2.61
C LYS A 28 -5.03 0.95 2.70
N VAL A 29 -4.03 0.72 3.55
CA VAL A 29 -2.90 1.66 3.70
C VAL A 29 -2.07 1.73 2.42
N LEU A 30 -1.79 0.59 1.76
CA LEU A 30 -1.05 0.56 0.48
C LEU A 30 -1.76 1.41 -0.58
N ILE A 31 -3.08 1.25 -0.73
CA ILE A 31 -3.90 2.04 -1.67
C ILE A 31 -3.83 3.54 -1.33
N MET A 32 -3.88 3.91 -0.05
CA MET A 32 -3.75 5.31 0.38
C MET A 32 -2.38 5.89 0.01
N VAL A 33 -1.29 5.14 0.22
CA VAL A 33 0.07 5.57 -0.16
C VAL A 33 0.17 5.74 -1.68
N GLN A 34 -0.31 4.75 -2.45
CA GLN A 34 -0.33 4.84 -3.93
C GLN A 34 -1.12 6.07 -4.42
N LYS A 35 -2.29 6.35 -3.82
CA LYS A 35 -3.10 7.51 -4.18
C LYS A 35 -2.34 8.82 -3.93
N LYS A 36 -1.74 8.98 -2.75
CA LYS A 36 -0.94 10.17 -2.44
C LYS A 36 0.28 10.32 -3.36
N LEU A 37 0.97 9.23 -3.69
CA LEU A 37 2.08 9.28 -4.65
C LEU A 37 1.62 9.75 -6.03
N LYS A 38 0.46 9.28 -6.51
CA LYS A 38 -0.14 9.74 -7.77
C LYS A 38 -0.51 11.23 -7.72
N GLU A 39 -1.05 11.70 -6.60
CA GLU A 39 -1.38 13.12 -6.39
C GLU A 39 -0.14 14.03 -6.39
N LYS A 40 1.02 13.53 -5.97
CA LYS A 40 2.28 14.28 -6.00
C LYS A 40 2.88 14.43 -7.41
N GLY A 41 2.49 13.57 -8.36
CA GLY A 41 3.04 13.58 -9.73
C GLY A 41 4.52 13.18 -9.83
N TRP A 42 5.08 12.56 -8.80
CA TRP A 42 6.49 12.14 -8.77
C TRP A 42 6.75 10.92 -9.66
N THR A 43 7.92 10.89 -10.27
CA THR A 43 8.52 9.66 -10.81
C THR A 43 8.83 8.68 -9.68
N GLN A 44 9.02 7.39 -10.01
CA GLN A 44 9.38 6.39 -9.00
C GLN A 44 10.72 6.71 -8.31
N ALA A 45 11.67 7.32 -9.02
CA ALA A 45 12.96 7.71 -8.47
C ALA A 45 12.84 8.89 -7.49
N GLU A 46 11.99 9.87 -7.78
CA GLU A 46 11.70 10.98 -6.85
C GLU A 46 10.97 10.46 -5.60
N ALA A 47 9.96 9.61 -5.79
CA ALA A 47 9.25 8.98 -4.69
C ALA A 47 10.20 8.18 -3.78
N ALA A 48 11.17 7.46 -4.35
CA ALA A 48 12.18 6.72 -3.59
C ALA A 48 13.00 7.65 -2.67
N LYS A 49 13.42 8.81 -3.19
CA LYS A 49 14.15 9.83 -2.41
C LYS A 49 13.29 10.38 -1.27
N HIS A 50 12.05 10.82 -1.55
CA HIS A 50 11.16 11.40 -0.54
C HIS A 50 10.72 10.38 0.51
N LEU A 51 10.49 9.13 0.10
CA LEU A 51 10.13 8.04 0.99
C LEU A 51 11.34 7.35 1.63
N LYS A 52 12.57 7.84 1.41
CA LYS A 52 13.85 7.28 1.87
C LYS A 52 13.90 5.75 1.73
N THR A 53 13.66 5.29 0.51
CA THR A 53 13.72 3.88 0.10
C THR A 53 14.35 3.80 -1.30
N ASP A 54 14.36 2.61 -1.90
CA ASP A 54 14.90 2.39 -3.25
C ASP A 54 13.79 2.35 -4.32
N GLN A 55 14.18 2.57 -5.57
CA GLN A 55 13.24 2.57 -6.69
C GLN A 55 12.53 1.22 -6.91
N PRO A 56 13.20 0.05 -6.81
CA PRO A 56 12.52 -1.24 -6.86
C PRO A 56 11.39 -1.37 -5.84
N ARG A 57 11.58 -0.88 -4.60
CA ARG A 57 10.54 -0.85 -3.57
C ARG A 57 9.37 0.03 -3.98
N ILE A 58 9.61 1.17 -4.60
CA ILE A 58 8.52 2.01 -5.13
C ILE A 58 7.79 1.28 -6.27
N SER A 59 8.51 0.57 -7.14
CA SER A 59 7.90 -0.24 -8.19
C SER A 59 6.98 -1.32 -7.62
N ASP A 60 7.46 -2.08 -6.63
CA ASP A 60 6.66 -3.07 -5.90
C ASP A 60 5.40 -2.46 -5.28
N LEU A 61 5.55 -1.28 -4.66
CA LEU A 61 4.46 -0.55 -4.04
C LEU A 61 3.42 -0.17 -5.09
N MET A 62 3.84 0.35 -6.25
CA MET A 62 2.95 0.79 -7.32
C MET A 62 2.29 -0.38 -8.07
N ASN A 63 2.95 -1.55 -8.12
CA ASN A 63 2.40 -2.78 -8.69
C ASN A 63 1.45 -3.51 -7.71
N GLY A 64 1.40 -3.11 -6.44
CA GLY A 64 0.51 -3.72 -5.45
C GLY A 64 1.04 -5.04 -4.87
N ASN A 65 2.37 -5.23 -4.87
CA ASN A 65 3.05 -6.41 -4.29
C ASN A 65 2.98 -6.40 -2.75
N ILE A 66 1.76 -6.48 -2.20
CA ILE A 66 1.43 -6.29 -0.78
C ILE A 66 2.18 -7.22 0.18
N SER A 67 2.59 -8.40 -0.28
CA SER A 67 3.41 -9.35 0.47
C SER A 67 4.77 -8.77 0.85
N ASN A 68 5.31 -7.84 0.05
CA ASN A 68 6.64 -7.27 0.22
C ASN A 68 6.70 -6.13 1.25
N PHE A 69 5.55 -5.75 1.83
CA PHE A 69 5.46 -4.61 2.74
C PHE A 69 4.95 -5.06 4.11
N SER A 70 5.52 -4.53 5.19
CA SER A 70 4.89 -4.58 6.50
C SER A 70 3.88 -3.43 6.65
N ILE A 71 2.94 -3.56 7.60
CA ILE A 71 2.01 -2.46 7.91
C ILE A 71 2.77 -1.21 8.40
N ASP A 72 3.78 -1.40 9.24
CA ASP A 72 4.59 -0.30 9.80
C ASP A 72 5.33 0.47 8.72
N MET A 73 5.85 -0.22 7.70
CA MET A 73 6.50 0.42 6.55
C MET A 73 5.50 1.29 5.77
N LEU A 74 4.29 0.77 5.52
CA LEU A 74 3.25 1.50 4.80
C LEU A 74 2.78 2.73 5.59
N LEU A 75 2.62 2.60 6.92
CA LEU A 75 2.31 3.72 7.80
C LEU A 75 3.43 4.76 7.80
N GLY A 76 4.70 4.34 7.83
CA GLY A 76 5.85 5.22 7.72
C GLY A 76 5.91 5.99 6.40
N PHE A 77 5.53 5.36 5.28
CA PHE A 77 5.39 6.06 4.00
C PHE A 77 4.22 7.05 4.01
N LEU A 78 3.08 6.65 4.55
CA LEU A 78 1.90 7.51 4.63
C LEU A 78 2.14 8.77 5.47
N ASP A 79 2.86 8.63 6.60
CA ASP A 79 3.31 9.73 7.44
C ASP A 79 4.21 10.70 6.65
N ARG A 80 5.24 10.19 5.97
CA ARG A 80 6.15 11.01 5.13
C ARG A 80 5.42 11.78 4.03
N LEU A 81 4.36 11.20 3.46
CA LEU A 81 3.53 11.86 2.44
C LEU A 81 2.52 12.86 3.03
N GLY A 82 2.23 12.77 4.33
CA GLY A 82 1.30 13.65 5.04
C GLY A 82 1.95 14.87 5.67
N ARG A 83 3.28 14.88 5.86
CA ARG A 83 4.00 16.03 6.41
C ARG A 83 4.00 17.19 5.39
N PRO A 84 3.73 18.44 5.81
CA PRO A 84 3.99 19.61 4.98
C PRO A 84 5.49 19.69 4.65
N ALA A 85 5.81 20.19 3.46
CA ALA A 85 7.19 20.36 3.00
C ALA A 85 7.94 21.40 3.83
#